data_AF-U3TSH7-F1
#
_entry.id   AF-U3TSH7-F1
#
_cell.length_a   1.000
_cell.length_b   1.000
_cell.length_c   1.000
_cell.angle_alpha   90.00
_cell.angle_beta   90.00
_cell.angle_gamma   90.00
#
_symmetry.space_group_name_H-M   'P 1'
#
loop_
_entity.id
_entity.type
_entity.pdbx_description
1 polymer ?
#
loop_
_entity_poly.entity_id
_entity_poly.type
_entity_poly.pdbx_seq_one_letter_code
_entity_poly.pdbx_strand_id
1 'polypeptide(L)'
;MACGPWTPEVVAPLGVHIPNGSPVSMLVTSQPCDHRLQVVMNTPRAAVRPNPGNTIAVDHDWYEEHIAAQADGQYNIDTSVINQLMAEAGNLIGDGAPLKASSWKIGVKPISSDGEPVVGELQKVPGCFVVFTHSGATLALILGEILTQEMLTGVRHPMLATFRPERFS
;
A
#
# COMPACT_ATOMS: atom_id res chain seq x y z
N MET A 1 -2.47 -16.85 -5.57
CA MET A 1 -3.25 -15.98 -4.67
C MET A 1 -2.57 -14.63 -4.59
N ALA A 2 -3.18 -13.61 -5.20
CA ALA A 2 -2.68 -12.23 -5.16
C ALA A 2 -3.89 -11.31 -4.91
N CYS A 3 -4.55 -11.50 -3.76
CA CYS A 3 -5.86 -10.94 -3.46
C CYS A 3 -5.75 -9.65 -2.63
N GLY A 4 -4.61 -8.95 -2.68
CA GLY A 4 -4.36 -7.74 -1.91
C GLY A 4 -4.54 -7.98 -0.41
N PRO A 5 -5.20 -7.06 0.32
CA PRO A 5 -5.35 -7.15 1.78
C PRO A 5 -6.21 -8.34 2.24
N TRP A 6 -6.95 -8.97 1.33
CA TRP A 6 -7.76 -10.17 1.60
C TRP A 6 -6.99 -11.48 1.43
N THR A 7 -5.71 -11.42 1.10
CA THR A 7 -4.91 -12.64 0.85
C THR A 7 -4.89 -13.58 2.07
N PRO A 8 -4.69 -13.10 3.31
CA PRO A 8 -4.79 -13.94 4.51
C PRO A 8 -6.13 -14.68 4.66
N GLU A 9 -7.25 -13.98 4.46
CA GLU A 9 -8.60 -14.54 4.61
C GLU A 9 -8.89 -15.58 3.53
N VAL A 10 -8.37 -15.38 2.32
CA VAL A 10 -8.56 -16.29 1.20
C VAL A 10 -7.75 -17.59 1.37
N VAL A 11 -6.57 -17.55 2.00
CA VAL A 11 -5.75 -18.77 2.23
C VAL A 11 -6.10 -19.49 3.53
N ALA A 12 -6.76 -18.83 4.48
CA ALA A 12 -7.11 -19.40 5.78
C ALA A 12 -7.91 -20.72 5.68
N PRO A 13 -8.92 -20.88 4.80
CA PRO A 13 -9.63 -22.15 4.62
C PRO A 13 -8.74 -23.32 4.16
N LEU A 14 -7.55 -23.03 3.64
CA LEU A 14 -6.56 -24.04 3.23
C LEU A 14 -5.62 -24.46 4.38
N GLY A 15 -5.86 -23.99 5.60
CA GLY A 15 -5.03 -24.29 6.78
C GLY A 15 -3.72 -23.50 6.86
N VAL A 16 -3.58 -22.43 6.07
CA VAL A 16 -2.42 -21.53 6.06
C VAL A 16 -2.77 -20.26 6.81
N HIS A 17 -1.94 -19.86 7.77
CA HIS A 17 -2.07 -18.60 8.49
C HIS A 17 -0.99 -17.62 8.03
N ILE A 18 -1.41 -16.46 7.55
CA ILE A 18 -0.53 -15.32 7.25
C ILE A 18 -1.02 -14.16 8.11
N PRO A 19 -0.21 -13.62 9.03
CA PRO A 19 -0.62 -12.49 9.86
C PRO A 19 -0.95 -11.24 9.01
N ASN A 20 -2.17 -10.72 9.15
CA ASN A 20 -2.61 -9.52 8.46
C ASN A 20 -2.30 -8.28 9.31
N GLY A 21 -1.47 -7.38 8.80
CA GLY A 21 -1.13 -6.10 9.42
C GLY A 21 -1.65 -4.90 8.63
N SER A 22 -2.59 -5.13 7.71
CA SER A 22 -3.05 -4.16 6.72
C SER A 22 -3.77 -2.96 7.37
N PRO A 23 -3.20 -1.73 7.34
CA PRO A 23 -3.90 -0.54 7.81
C PRO A 23 -4.87 -0.02 6.74
N VAL A 24 -5.85 0.76 7.20
CA VAL A 24 -6.68 1.61 6.34
C VAL A 24 -5.99 2.95 6.18
N SER A 25 -5.89 3.47 4.96
CA SER A 25 -5.16 4.71 4.67
C SER A 25 -5.81 5.50 3.53
N MET A 26 -5.36 6.74 3.31
CA MET A 26 -5.97 7.67 2.37
C MET A 26 -4.96 8.15 1.32
N LEU A 27 -5.46 8.54 0.14
CA LEU A 27 -4.71 9.34 -0.82
C LEU A 27 -5.54 10.56 -1.19
N VAL A 28 -4.99 11.75 -0.97
CA VAL A 28 -5.62 13.02 -1.34
C VAL A 28 -5.05 13.50 -2.66
N THR A 29 -5.89 13.99 -3.56
CA THR A 29 -5.48 14.65 -4.79
C THR A 29 -5.81 16.14 -4.69
N SER A 30 -4.83 17.01 -4.93
CA SER A 30 -5.02 18.45 -4.92
C SER A 30 -5.88 18.93 -6.09
N GLN A 31 -6.41 20.15 -5.99
CA GLN A 31 -6.78 20.93 -7.17
C GLN A 31 -5.52 21.21 -8.00
N PRO A 32 -5.65 21.47 -9.31
CA PRO A 32 -4.52 21.91 -10.13
C PRO A 32 -3.87 23.15 -9.51
N CYS A 33 -2.54 23.17 -9.42
CA CYS A 33 -1.78 24.27 -8.84
C CYS A 33 -0.46 24.45 -9.58
N ASP A 34 0.04 25.68 -9.65
CA ASP A 34 1.34 25.93 -10.30
C ASP A 34 2.46 25.38 -9.41
N HIS A 35 3.16 24.35 -9.89
CA HIS A 35 4.29 23.75 -9.19
C HIS A 35 5.34 23.25 -10.19
N ARG A 36 6.58 23.15 -9.72
CA ARG A 36 7.69 22.57 -10.51
C ARG A 36 8.16 21.21 -9.99
N LEU A 37 7.44 20.62 -9.03
CA LEU A 37 7.76 19.30 -8.47
C LEU A 37 7.96 18.26 -9.58
N GLN A 38 9.14 17.65 -9.65
CA GLN A 38 9.49 16.58 -10.60
C GLN A 38 9.77 15.24 -9.91
N VAL A 39 9.77 15.22 -8.58
CA VAL A 39 10.20 14.07 -7.77
C VAL A 39 9.13 13.73 -6.73
N VAL A 40 9.16 12.49 -6.27
CA VAL A 40 8.43 12.11 -5.05
C VAL A 40 9.25 12.60 -3.85
N MET A 41 8.62 13.30 -2.92
CA MET A 41 9.21 13.65 -1.64
C MET A 41 8.48 12.89 -0.55
N ASN A 42 9.21 12.09 0.22
CA ASN A 42 8.71 11.46 1.43
C ASN A 42 9.28 12.22 2.63
N THR A 43 8.43 12.86 3.43
CA THR A 43 8.85 13.71 4.55
C THR A 43 8.06 13.33 5.81
N PRO A 44 8.49 13.76 7.02
CA PRO A 44 7.88 13.31 8.28
C PRO A 44 6.41 13.68 8.52
N ARG A 45 5.84 14.57 7.69
CA ARG A 45 4.47 15.08 7.88
C ARG A 45 3.59 15.00 6.62
N ALA A 46 4.19 14.93 5.44
CA ALA A 46 3.49 14.66 4.18
C ALA A 46 4.44 13.99 3.17
N ALA A 47 3.93 13.00 2.44
CA ALA A 47 4.53 12.54 1.20
C ALA A 47 3.79 13.20 0.02
N VAL A 48 4.54 13.77 -0.92
CA VAL A 48 3.97 14.44 -2.10
C VAL A 48 4.58 13.89 -3.37
N ARG A 49 3.75 13.74 -4.40
CA ARG A 49 4.19 13.31 -5.74
C ARG A 49 3.43 14.04 -6.85
N PRO A 50 4.09 14.34 -7.98
CA PRO A 50 3.41 14.85 -9.17
C PRO A 50 2.32 13.88 -9.62
N ASN A 51 1.18 14.44 -10.01
CA ASN A 51 0.03 13.69 -10.50
C ASN A 51 -0.52 14.36 -11.77
N PRO A 52 -1.14 13.61 -12.71
CA PRO A 52 -1.64 14.17 -13.96
C PRO A 52 -2.58 15.39 -13.77
N GLY A 53 -2.61 16.28 -14.75
CA GLY A 53 -3.43 17.49 -14.71
C GLY A 53 -2.86 18.62 -13.84
N ASN A 54 -1.52 18.63 -13.62
CA ASN A 54 -0.84 19.59 -12.76
C ASN A 54 -1.38 19.56 -11.32
N THR A 55 -1.71 18.36 -10.86
CA THR A 55 -2.20 18.07 -9.51
C THR A 55 -1.12 17.35 -8.73
N ILE A 56 -1.34 17.21 -7.43
CA ILE A 56 -0.40 16.58 -6.51
C ILE A 56 -1.15 15.55 -5.70
N ALA A 57 -0.60 14.34 -5.65
CA ALA A 57 -1.11 13.30 -4.76
C ALA A 57 -0.34 13.34 -3.45
N VAL A 58 -1.09 13.30 -2.34
CA VAL A 58 -0.58 13.50 -0.98
C VAL A 58 -1.09 12.40 -0.06
N ASP A 59 -0.19 11.80 0.70
CA ASP A 59 -0.50 10.83 1.75
C ASP A 59 0.47 10.91 2.94
N HIS A 60 0.13 10.21 4.01
CA HIS A 60 0.97 9.92 5.18
C HIS A 60 0.30 8.81 6.00
N ASP A 61 0.99 8.30 7.03
CA ASP A 61 0.46 7.33 8.00
C ASP A 61 -0.07 7.94 9.32
N TRP A 62 0.29 9.17 9.69
CA TRP A 62 -0.02 9.71 11.03
C TRP A 62 -1.51 9.89 11.28
N TYR A 63 -2.31 9.93 10.22
CA TYR A 63 -3.76 10.06 10.33
C TYR A 63 -4.50 8.72 10.33
N GLU A 64 -3.84 7.57 10.18
CA GLU A 64 -4.52 6.29 9.98
C GLU A 64 -5.49 5.96 11.12
N GLU A 65 -5.14 6.33 12.37
CA GLU A 65 -6.00 6.18 13.54
C GLU A 65 -7.25 7.07 13.54
N HIS A 66 -7.27 8.12 12.70
CA HIS A 66 -8.42 9.01 12.53
C HIS A 66 -9.44 8.49 11.50
N ILE A 67 -9.14 7.39 10.80
CA ILE A 67 -10.07 6.78 9.85
C ILE A 67 -11.05 5.88 10.59
N ALA A 68 -12.34 6.16 10.43
CA ALA A 68 -13.42 5.42 11.07
C ALA A 68 -14.16 4.53 10.06
N ALA A 69 -14.15 3.21 10.30
CA ALA A 69 -15.00 2.28 9.57
C ALA A 69 -16.48 2.53 9.90
N GLN A 70 -17.32 2.49 8.88
CA GLN A 70 -18.76 2.65 8.96
C GLN A 70 -19.47 1.29 8.86
N ALA A 71 -20.72 1.23 9.32
CA ALA A 71 -21.50 -0.02 9.35
C ALA A 71 -21.80 -0.60 7.95
N ASP A 72 -21.77 0.24 6.92
CA ASP A 72 -21.98 -0.14 5.52
C ASP A 72 -20.69 -0.59 4.81
N GLY A 73 -19.58 -0.69 5.54
CA GLY A 73 -18.27 -1.08 5.00
C GLY A 73 -17.50 0.07 4.34
N GLN A 74 -18.02 1.30 4.37
CA GLN A 74 -17.28 2.49 3.95
C GLN A 74 -16.35 2.99 5.06
N TYR A 75 -15.48 3.92 4.70
CA TYR A 75 -14.60 4.62 5.64
C TYR A 75 -14.90 6.11 5.61
N ASN A 76 -14.83 6.74 6.77
CA ASN A 76 -14.92 8.18 6.91
C ASN A 76 -13.66 8.75 7.58
N ILE A 77 -13.35 9.99 7.27
CA ILE A 77 -12.28 10.76 7.90
C ILE A 77 -12.73 12.20 8.05
N ASP A 78 -12.34 12.85 9.15
CA ASP A 78 -12.70 14.25 9.37
C ASP A 78 -12.02 15.17 8.35
N THR A 79 -12.76 16.16 7.84
CA THR A 79 -12.23 17.11 6.86
C THR A 79 -11.06 17.93 7.41
N SER A 80 -11.00 18.16 8.72
CA SER A 80 -9.87 18.82 9.39
C SER A 80 -8.55 18.06 9.19
N VAL A 81 -8.58 16.72 9.17
CA VAL A 81 -7.40 15.88 8.94
C VAL A 81 -6.90 16.03 7.50
N ILE A 82 -7.81 16.08 6.53
CA ILE A 82 -7.49 16.35 5.13
C ILE A 82 -6.86 17.75 5.00
N ASN A 83 -7.46 18.76 5.64
CA ASN A 83 -6.95 20.12 5.61
C ASN A 83 -5.55 20.22 6.24
N GLN A 84 -5.30 19.51 7.35
CA GLN A 84 -4.00 19.45 7.98
C GLN A 84 -2.96 18.81 7.06
N LEU A 85 -3.26 17.66 6.45
CA LEU A 85 -2.36 17.02 5.48
C LEU A 85 -2.03 17.94 4.29
N MET A 86 -3.01 18.66 3.78
CA MET A 86 -2.81 19.59 2.66
C MET A 86 -2.06 20.87 3.04
N ALA A 87 -2.14 21.30 4.31
CA ALA A 87 -1.29 22.35 4.85
C ALA A 87 0.17 21.89 4.97
N GLU A 88 0.39 20.68 5.48
CA GLU A 88 1.73 20.06 5.55
C GLU A 88 2.35 19.92 4.15
N ALA A 89 1.56 19.50 3.16
CA ALA A 89 2.00 19.46 1.77
C ALA A 89 2.35 20.85 1.22
N GLY A 90 1.55 21.88 1.51
CA GLY A 90 1.84 23.27 1.13
C GLY A 90 3.17 23.77 1.68
N ASN A 91 3.57 23.36 2.88
CA ASN A 91 4.88 23.71 3.44
C ASN A 91 6.06 23.11 2.65
N LEU A 92 5.85 22.03 1.90
CA LEU A 92 6.88 21.37 1.09
C LEU A 92 7.00 21.98 -0.31
N ILE A 93 5.95 22.63 -0.81
CA ILE A 93 5.85 23.04 -2.20
C ILE A 93 5.15 24.39 -2.38
N GLY A 94 5.68 25.23 -3.26
CA GLY A 94 5.13 26.56 -3.50
C GLY A 94 5.66 27.59 -2.50
N ASP A 95 4.78 28.49 -2.05
CA ASP A 95 5.09 29.60 -1.14
C ASP A 95 4.76 29.30 0.33
N GLY A 96 4.40 28.05 0.66
CA GLY A 96 3.96 27.64 1.99
C GLY A 96 2.45 27.75 2.22
N ALA A 97 1.67 28.23 1.25
CA ALA A 97 0.22 28.25 1.37
C ALA A 97 -0.38 26.82 1.35
N PRO A 98 -1.41 26.52 2.16
CA PRO A 98 -2.08 25.22 2.13
C PRO A 98 -2.64 24.88 0.74
N LEU A 99 -2.42 23.65 0.30
CA LEU A 99 -3.03 23.15 -0.93
C LEU A 99 -4.53 22.92 -0.72
N LYS A 100 -5.30 23.00 -1.80
CA LYS A 100 -6.74 22.66 -1.77
C LYS A 100 -6.94 21.23 -2.23
N ALA A 101 -7.64 20.42 -1.45
CA ALA A 101 -8.05 19.08 -1.88
C ALA A 101 -9.13 19.19 -2.98
N SER A 102 -8.99 18.39 -4.03
CA SER A 102 -10.04 18.19 -5.04
C SER A 102 -10.83 16.91 -4.77
N SER A 103 -10.16 15.86 -4.31
CA SER A 103 -10.78 14.58 -3.95
C SER A 103 -9.85 13.78 -3.05
N TRP A 104 -10.38 12.74 -2.42
CA TRP A 104 -9.61 11.77 -1.66
C TRP A 104 -10.24 10.39 -1.78
N LYS A 105 -9.44 9.35 -1.58
CA LYS A 105 -9.90 7.95 -1.56
C LYS A 105 -9.27 7.24 -0.38
N ILE A 106 -10.04 6.38 0.28
CA ILE A 106 -9.57 5.50 1.36
C ILE A 106 -9.51 4.06 0.84
N GLY A 107 -8.48 3.33 1.24
CA GLY A 107 -8.31 1.92 0.92
C GLY A 107 -7.45 1.20 1.95
N VAL A 108 -7.47 -0.13 1.87
CA VAL A 108 -6.71 -0.99 2.78
C VAL A 108 -5.37 -1.36 2.13
N LYS A 109 -4.26 -1.04 2.81
CA LYS A 109 -2.90 -1.33 2.33
C LYS A 109 -2.59 -2.82 2.56
N PRO A 110 -2.17 -3.60 1.55
CA PRO A 110 -1.87 -5.02 1.74
C PRO A 110 -0.53 -5.23 2.46
N ILE A 111 -0.55 -5.30 3.79
CA ILE A 111 0.68 -5.40 4.60
C ILE A 111 0.56 -6.59 5.57
N SER A 112 1.59 -7.42 5.67
CA SER A 112 1.71 -8.42 6.72
C SER A 112 1.99 -7.76 8.07
N SER A 113 1.77 -8.48 9.17
CA SER A 113 2.05 -7.93 10.51
C SER A 113 3.51 -7.56 10.74
N ASP A 114 4.45 -8.18 10.01
CA ASP A 114 5.87 -7.89 10.08
C ASP A 114 6.33 -6.82 9.06
N GLY A 115 5.41 -6.29 8.24
CA GLY A 115 5.71 -5.27 7.23
C GLY A 115 6.35 -5.80 5.94
N GLU A 116 6.78 -7.06 5.90
CA GLU A 116 7.56 -7.62 4.80
C GLU A 116 6.71 -8.41 3.78
N PRO A 117 7.06 -8.40 2.48
CA PRO A 117 6.39 -9.21 1.47
C PRO A 117 6.23 -10.69 1.89
N VAL A 118 5.09 -11.28 1.55
CA VAL A 118 4.84 -12.72 1.64
C VAL A 118 4.70 -13.28 0.24
N VAL A 119 5.72 -14.01 -0.21
CA VAL A 119 5.87 -14.43 -1.61
C VAL A 119 6.39 -15.87 -1.68
N GLY A 120 5.70 -16.72 -2.42
CA GLY A 120 6.15 -18.09 -2.68
C GLY A 120 5.03 -19.12 -2.69
N GLU A 121 5.40 -20.37 -2.90
CA GLU A 121 4.50 -21.51 -2.75
C GLU A 121 4.08 -21.73 -1.30
N LEU A 122 2.83 -22.11 -1.07
CA LEU A 122 2.32 -22.53 0.23
C LEU A 122 2.63 -24.01 0.44
N GLN A 123 3.55 -24.34 1.35
CA GLN A 123 3.94 -25.74 1.61
C GLN A 123 2.77 -26.68 1.97
N LYS A 124 1.75 -26.17 2.67
CA LYS A 124 0.55 -26.96 3.01
C LYS A 124 -0.36 -27.24 1.80
N VAL A 125 -0.17 -26.53 0.69
CA VAL A 125 -0.98 -26.61 -0.52
C VAL A 125 -0.06 -26.54 -1.75
N PRO A 126 0.64 -27.64 -2.08
CA PRO A 126 1.53 -27.68 -3.24
C PRO A 126 0.83 -27.21 -4.52
N GLY A 127 1.53 -26.39 -5.33
CA GLY A 127 1.01 -25.72 -6.51
C GLY A 127 0.27 -24.41 -6.24
N CYS A 128 -0.02 -24.06 -4.98
CA CYS A 128 -0.64 -22.78 -4.63
C CYS A 128 0.42 -21.75 -4.25
N PHE A 129 0.57 -20.69 -5.04
CA PHE A 129 1.50 -19.61 -4.78
C PHE A 129 0.80 -18.38 -4.23
N VAL A 130 1.48 -17.60 -3.39
CA VAL A 130 0.97 -16.37 -2.80
C VAL A 130 1.87 -15.17 -3.13
N VAL A 131 1.25 -14.00 -3.31
CA VAL A 131 1.89 -12.68 -3.30
C VAL A 131 1.03 -11.75 -2.45
N PHE A 132 1.57 -11.31 -1.33
CA PHE A 132 0.94 -10.35 -0.43
C PHE A 132 1.99 -9.30 0.00
N THR A 133 1.86 -8.06 -0.48
CA THR A 133 2.87 -7.03 -0.28
C THR A 133 2.34 -5.62 -0.51
N HIS A 134 2.80 -4.68 0.30
CA HIS A 134 2.52 -3.25 0.15
C HIS A 134 3.10 -2.70 -1.15
N SER A 135 4.30 -3.18 -1.50
CA SER A 135 5.09 -2.71 -2.62
C SER A 135 4.64 -3.28 -3.97
N GLY A 136 3.39 -3.74 -4.08
CA GLY A 136 2.86 -4.40 -5.28
C GLY A 136 3.01 -3.56 -6.54
N ALA A 137 2.74 -2.25 -6.47
CA ALA A 137 2.90 -1.36 -7.63
C ALA A 137 4.35 -1.26 -8.14
N THR A 138 5.34 -1.46 -7.26
CA THR A 138 6.76 -1.39 -7.62
C THR A 138 7.32 -2.76 -8.00
N LEU A 139 6.95 -3.80 -7.26
CA LEU A 139 7.56 -5.13 -7.35
C LEU A 139 6.76 -6.12 -8.21
N ALA A 140 5.56 -5.77 -8.69
CA ALA A 140 4.70 -6.71 -9.43
C ALA A 140 5.40 -7.37 -10.63
N LEU A 141 6.17 -6.60 -11.41
CA LEU A 141 6.86 -7.13 -12.59
C LEU A 141 7.89 -8.20 -12.20
N ILE A 142 8.79 -7.87 -11.26
CA ILE A 142 9.86 -8.79 -10.86
C ILE A 142 9.33 -9.98 -10.06
N LEU A 143 8.36 -9.77 -9.16
CA LEU A 143 7.75 -10.87 -8.39
C LEU A 143 6.96 -11.81 -9.29
N GLY A 144 6.26 -11.27 -10.29
CA GLY A 144 5.56 -12.06 -11.31
C GLY A 144 6.52 -12.93 -12.12
N GLU A 145 7.64 -12.35 -12.57
CA GLU A 145 8.68 -13.08 -13.29
C GLU A 145 9.29 -14.19 -12.43
N ILE A 146 9.74 -13.88 -11.21
CA ILE A 146 10.35 -14.85 -10.30
C ILE A 146 9.37 -16.00 -10.01
N LEU A 147 8.12 -15.71 -9.63
CA LEU A 147 7.16 -16.76 -9.31
C LEU A 147 6.79 -17.60 -10.53
N THR A 148 6.71 -17.01 -11.71
CA THR A 148 6.49 -17.78 -12.95
C THR A 148 7.63 -18.79 -13.16
N GLN A 149 8.88 -18.40 -12.92
CA GLN A 149 10.02 -19.32 -13.02
C GLN A 149 9.94 -20.43 -11.95
N GLU A 150 9.61 -20.11 -10.71
CA GLU A 150 9.43 -21.13 -9.66
C GLU A 150 8.32 -22.12 -10.03
N MET A 151 7.19 -21.63 -10.55
CA MET A 151 6.07 -22.46 -10.99
C MET A 151 6.44 -23.41 -12.12
N LEU A 152 7.23 -22.94 -13.10
CA LEU A 152 7.61 -23.73 -14.28
C LEU A 152 8.72 -24.75 -13.99
N THR A 153 9.64 -24.42 -13.08
CA THR A 153 10.86 -25.19 -12.86
C THR A 153 10.87 -25.97 -11.55
N GLY A 154 10.02 -25.60 -10.59
CA GLY A 154 10.07 -26.09 -9.22
C GLY A 154 11.30 -25.59 -8.43
N VAL A 155 12.13 -24.72 -9.00
CA VAL A 155 13.35 -24.22 -8.36
C VAL A 155 13.04 -22.93 -7.62
N ARG A 156 13.21 -22.93 -6.29
CA ARG A 156 13.04 -21.75 -5.43
C ARG A 156 14.14 -20.70 -5.72
N HIS A 157 13.74 -19.46 -5.99
CA HIS A 157 14.64 -18.34 -6.18
C HIS A 157 15.20 -17.83 -4.84
N PRO A 158 16.51 -17.59 -4.73
CA PRO A 158 17.15 -17.22 -3.47
C PRO A 158 16.70 -15.85 -2.94
N MET A 159 16.35 -14.89 -3.81
CA MET A 159 15.86 -13.57 -3.37
C MET A 159 14.58 -13.64 -2.53
N LEU A 160 13.78 -14.70 -2.68
CA LEU A 160 12.54 -14.85 -1.91
C LEU A 160 12.73 -15.60 -0.59
N ALA A 161 13.96 -16.02 -0.24
CA ALA A 161 14.22 -16.89 0.90
C ALA A 161 13.70 -16.33 2.24
N THR A 162 13.83 -15.03 2.47
CA THR A 162 13.35 -14.34 3.69
C THR A 162 11.88 -13.92 3.60
N PHE A 163 11.29 -13.94 2.41
CA PHE A 163 9.91 -13.50 2.14
C PHE A 163 8.93 -14.67 2.06
N ARG A 164 9.39 -15.90 2.34
CA ARG A 164 8.54 -17.09 2.24
C ARG A 164 7.40 -17.06 3.26
N PRO A 165 6.24 -17.67 2.93
CA PRO A 165 5.14 -17.85 3.88
C PRO A 165 5.53 -18.66 5.11
N GLU A 166 6.50 -19.57 4.97
CA GLU A 166 6.95 -20.47 6.04
C GLU A 166 7.56 -19.76 7.26
N ARG A 167 7.92 -18.48 7.13
CA ARG A 167 8.46 -17.72 8.26
C ARG A 167 7.45 -17.49 9.40
N PHE A 168 6.16 -17.75 9.15
CA PHE A 168 5.08 -17.62 10.13
C PHE A 168 4.59 -18.97 10.70
N SER A 169 5.29 -20.07 10.44
CA SER A 169 4.93 -21.43 10.85
C SER A 169 5.99 -22.12 11.67
#